data_AF-A0A4S8KXS0-F1
#
_entry.id   AF-A0A4S8KXS0-F1
#
_cell.length_a   1.000
_cell.length_b   1.000
_cell.length_c   1.000
_cell.angle_alpha   90.00
_cell.angle_beta   90.00
_cell.angle_gamma   90.00
#
_symmetry.space_group_name_H-M   'P 1'
#
loop_
_entity.id
_entity.type
_entity.pdbx_description
1 polymer ?
#
loop_
_entity_poly.entity_id
_entity_poly.type
_entity_poly.pdbx_seq_one_letter_code
_entity_poly.pdbx_strand_id
1 'polypeptide(L)'
;MPSHGLSSNSPDTPTPQYAILSHRWNTTAGQEISYKEFLQSPRSEATECKIGYQKILSACRQARIDKLDYLWVDTCCIDQENIGDVHRNIKSMFAYYQHSCVCYAYLADVDSDAELNDELTEYESDHEPSSPEFKHFKKSEWHRRGWTLQELLAPQEVFFFEQSWKYLGTRSVRAREIQSATGIPEDVIQGKTRIHDVNVKERMSWSTLRVTSKAPDQAYCLFGILGVTMEPDYSEDVKTAFNRLREAYIKQYPDKAIIEFAKGTFKVVQ
;
A
#
# COMPACT_ATOMS: atom_id res chain seq x y z
N MET A 1 21.33 -3.35 -17.67
CA MET A 1 21.77 -3.32 -16.25
C MET A 1 22.01 -4.77 -15.83
N PRO A 2 23.13 -5.10 -15.17
CA PRO A 2 23.49 -6.50 -14.99
C PRO A 2 22.52 -7.18 -14.02
N SER A 3 21.83 -8.18 -14.54
CA SER A 3 21.05 -9.16 -13.81
C SER A 3 21.99 -10.04 -12.97
N HIS A 4 22.09 -9.74 -11.68
CA HIS A 4 22.57 -10.69 -10.70
C HIS A 4 21.48 -10.89 -9.65
N GLY A 5 20.97 -12.12 -9.58
CA GLY A 5 20.20 -12.57 -8.44
C GLY A 5 21.01 -12.30 -7.18
N LEU A 6 20.39 -11.68 -6.19
CA LEU A 6 20.91 -11.53 -4.84
C LEU A 6 20.94 -12.92 -4.19
N SER A 7 21.98 -13.68 -4.55
CA SER A 7 22.43 -14.89 -3.89
C SER A 7 23.95 -14.75 -3.68
N SER A 8 24.33 -13.73 -2.91
CA SER A 8 25.58 -13.69 -2.17
C SER A 8 25.45 -12.64 -1.08
N ASN A 9 25.09 -13.06 0.13
CA ASN A 9 25.18 -12.21 1.32
C ASN A 9 26.65 -11.93 1.61
N SER A 10 27.19 -10.85 1.07
CA SER A 10 28.29 -10.13 1.70
C SER A 10 27.69 -9.17 2.74
N PRO A 11 28.00 -9.30 4.03
CA PRO A 11 27.33 -8.56 5.11
C PRO A 11 27.60 -7.03 5.16
N ASP A 12 28.36 -6.46 4.21
CA ASP A 12 28.91 -5.11 4.33
C ASP A 12 28.47 -4.09 3.25
N THR A 13 27.56 -4.43 2.34
CA THR A 13 26.97 -3.40 1.44
C THR A 13 25.74 -2.78 2.09
N PRO A 14 25.77 -1.50 2.50
CA PRO A 14 24.59 -0.84 3.04
C PRO A 14 23.49 -0.82 1.98
N THR A 15 22.25 -1.08 2.40
CA THR A 15 21.08 -0.95 1.53
C THR A 15 21.07 0.46 0.93
N PRO A 16 21.01 0.62 -0.40
CA PRO A 16 20.99 1.96 -1.00
C PRO A 16 19.74 2.71 -0.56
N GLN A 17 19.80 4.03 -0.51
CA GLN A 17 18.61 4.85 -0.33
C GLN A 17 17.73 4.76 -1.57
N TYR A 18 16.42 4.59 -1.39
CA TYR A 18 15.47 4.44 -2.48
C TYR A 18 14.14 5.14 -2.19
N ALA A 19 13.49 5.61 -3.25
CA ALA A 19 12.07 5.91 -3.25
C ALA A 19 11.27 4.62 -3.52
N ILE A 20 10.01 4.59 -3.10
CA ILE A 20 9.09 3.49 -3.38
C ILE A 20 7.81 4.01 -4.04
N LEU A 21 7.31 3.33 -5.08
CA LEU A 21 6.06 3.69 -5.75
C LEU A 21 4.90 2.85 -5.24
N SER A 22 3.97 3.49 -4.54
CA SER A 22 2.66 2.94 -4.22
C SER A 22 1.67 3.29 -5.31
N HIS A 23 1.02 2.29 -5.90
CA HIS A 23 0.09 2.51 -6.98
C HIS A 23 -0.90 1.35 -7.14
N ARG A 24 -2.02 1.61 -7.83
CA ARG A 24 -2.93 0.55 -8.28
C ARG A 24 -2.52 0.06 -9.65
N TRP A 25 -2.49 -1.25 -9.81
CA TRP A 25 -2.19 -1.86 -11.10
C TRP A 25 -3.30 -1.53 -12.09
N ASN A 26 -2.92 -1.17 -13.32
CA ASN A 26 -3.85 -0.91 -14.39
C ASN A 26 -4.56 -2.21 -14.76
N THR A 27 -5.89 -2.18 -14.76
CA THR A 27 -6.73 -3.33 -15.07
C THR A 27 -6.95 -3.53 -16.57
N THR A 28 -6.57 -2.55 -17.40
CA THR A 28 -6.62 -2.65 -18.85
C THR A 28 -5.57 -3.64 -19.34
N ALA A 29 -6.01 -4.67 -20.07
CA ALA A 29 -5.16 -5.75 -20.55
C ALA A 29 -3.94 -5.20 -21.31
N GLY A 30 -2.75 -5.64 -20.89
CA GLY A 30 -1.48 -5.26 -21.51
C GLY A 30 -0.97 -3.85 -21.20
N GLN A 31 -1.68 -3.05 -20.39
CA GLN A 31 -1.26 -1.70 -20.03
C GLN A 31 -0.39 -1.62 -18.77
N GLU A 32 -0.39 -2.66 -17.93
CA GLU A 32 0.57 -2.79 -16.83
C GLU A 32 1.86 -3.46 -17.31
N ILE A 33 3.00 -3.04 -16.75
CA ILE A 33 4.29 -3.68 -17.02
C ILE A 33 4.54 -4.82 -16.02
N SER A 34 5.11 -5.93 -16.49
CA SER A 34 5.53 -7.04 -15.63
C SER A 34 7.04 -7.03 -15.36
N TYR A 35 7.46 -7.76 -14.32
CA TYR A 35 8.86 -8.01 -14.01
C TYR A 35 9.66 -8.49 -15.23
N LYS A 36 9.13 -9.48 -15.96
CA LYS A 36 9.81 -10.05 -17.13
C LYS A 36 9.95 -9.04 -18.26
N GLU A 37 8.88 -8.29 -18.54
CA GLU A 37 8.91 -7.26 -19.58
C GLU A 37 9.90 -6.16 -19.24
N PHE A 38 9.92 -5.72 -17.98
CA PHE A 38 10.87 -4.71 -17.50
C PHE A 38 12.33 -5.15 -17.62
N LEU A 39 12.63 -6.44 -17.44
CA LEU A 39 13.99 -6.94 -17.62
C LEU A 39 14.40 -7.12 -19.09
N GLN A 40 13.48 -7.58 -19.93
CA GLN A 40 13.80 -7.98 -21.30
C GLN A 40 13.82 -6.79 -22.26
N SER A 41 12.83 -5.91 -22.16
CA SER A 41 12.57 -4.88 -23.17
C SER A 41 12.09 -3.55 -22.57
N PRO A 42 12.74 -3.01 -21.51
CA PRO A 42 12.23 -1.83 -20.80
C PRO A 42 12.15 -0.56 -21.65
N ARG A 43 12.74 -0.53 -22.85
CA ARG A 43 12.77 0.63 -23.75
C ARG A 43 12.28 0.31 -25.15
N SER A 44 11.48 -0.74 -25.29
CA SER A 44 10.77 -0.96 -26.56
C SER A 44 9.67 0.09 -26.70
N GLU A 45 9.40 0.52 -27.93
CA GLU A 45 8.31 1.47 -28.22
C GLU A 45 6.97 0.99 -27.63
N ALA A 46 6.70 -0.31 -27.74
CA ALA A 46 5.49 -0.92 -27.18
C ALA A 46 5.42 -0.81 -25.65
N THR A 47 6.53 -1.04 -24.95
CA THR A 47 6.61 -0.92 -23.49
C THR A 47 6.51 0.54 -23.06
N GLU A 48 7.19 1.45 -23.75
CA GLU A 48 7.17 2.88 -23.42
C GLU A 48 5.76 3.48 -23.58
N CYS A 49 4.94 2.98 -24.50
CA CYS A 49 3.56 3.46 -24.68
C CYS A 49 2.59 3.01 -23.57
N LYS A 50 2.97 2.06 -22.70
CA LYS A 50 2.07 1.54 -21.67
C LYS A 50 1.82 2.55 -20.56
N ILE A 51 0.56 2.67 -20.13
CA ILE A 51 0.18 3.54 -19.00
C ILE A 51 0.96 3.18 -17.73
N GLY A 52 1.11 1.88 -17.45
CA GLY A 52 1.87 1.38 -16.30
C GLY A 52 3.37 1.71 -16.36
N TYR A 53 3.94 1.85 -17.56
CA TYR A 53 5.31 2.29 -17.72
C TYR A 53 5.45 3.81 -17.56
N GLN A 54 4.51 4.58 -18.13
CA GLN A 54 4.53 6.05 -18.04
C GLN A 54 4.47 6.56 -16.59
N LYS A 55 3.64 5.95 -15.73
CA LYS A 55 3.64 6.28 -14.29
C LYS A 55 4.99 5.97 -13.63
N ILE A 56 5.69 4.90 -14.01
CA ILE A 56 7.02 4.57 -13.47
C ILE A 56 8.07 5.59 -13.94
N LEU A 57 8.01 6.03 -15.21
CA LEU A 57 8.90 7.08 -15.70
C LEU A 57 8.73 8.38 -14.93
N SER A 58 7.49 8.77 -14.65
CA SER A 58 7.21 9.96 -13.84
C SER A 58 7.66 9.79 -12.39
N ALA A 59 7.48 8.61 -11.79
CA ALA A 59 8.04 8.28 -10.49
C ALA A 59 9.58 8.39 -10.47
N CYS A 60 10.25 7.94 -11.53
CA CYS A 60 11.70 8.08 -11.68
C CYS A 60 12.12 9.55 -11.81
N ARG A 61 11.33 10.38 -12.51
CA ARG A 61 11.59 11.84 -12.58
C ARG A 61 11.47 12.47 -11.19
N GLN A 62 10.43 12.11 -10.43
CA GLN A 62 10.25 12.59 -9.06
C GLN A 62 11.39 12.11 -8.14
N ALA A 63 11.79 10.84 -8.20
CA ALA A 63 12.93 10.31 -7.46
C ALA A 63 14.22 11.11 -7.71
N ARG A 64 14.49 11.48 -8.97
CA ARG A 64 15.64 12.33 -9.31
C ARG A 64 15.56 13.74 -8.73
N ILE A 65 14.36 14.35 -8.71
CA ILE A 65 14.14 15.65 -8.05
C ILE A 65 14.49 15.54 -6.56
N ASP A 66 14.09 14.44 -5.93
CA ASP A 66 14.35 14.15 -4.52
C ASP A 66 15.75 13.55 -4.27
N LYS A 67 16.60 13.50 -5.32
CA LYS A 67 18.00 13.03 -5.28
C LYS A 67 18.16 11.56 -4.87
N LEU A 68 17.21 10.71 -5.28
CA LEU A 68 17.23 9.27 -5.09
C LEU A 68 17.48 8.57 -6.43
N ASP A 69 18.54 7.76 -6.48
CA ASP A 69 18.92 7.02 -7.70
C ASP A 69 18.17 5.71 -7.88
N TYR A 70 17.53 5.22 -6.82
CA TYR A 70 16.83 3.94 -6.80
C TYR A 70 15.33 4.15 -6.55
N LEU A 71 14.51 3.45 -7.34
CA LEU A 71 13.07 3.38 -7.19
C LEU A 71 12.66 1.91 -7.09
N TRP A 72 11.93 1.55 -6.04
CA TRP A 72 11.30 0.24 -5.93
C TRP A 72 9.86 0.31 -6.44
N VAL A 73 9.48 -0.65 -7.28
CA VAL A 73 8.13 -0.77 -7.85
C VAL A 73 7.74 -2.25 -7.85
N ASP A 74 6.65 -2.61 -7.19
CA ASP A 74 6.22 -4.01 -7.00
C ASP A 74 6.05 -4.78 -8.32
N THR A 75 5.47 -4.14 -9.35
CA THR A 75 5.28 -4.72 -10.69
C THR A 75 6.59 -5.03 -11.40
N CYS A 76 7.68 -4.33 -11.07
CA CYS A 76 9.00 -4.49 -11.68
C CYS A 76 10.00 -5.22 -10.80
N CYS A 77 9.74 -5.32 -9.49
CA CYS A 77 10.67 -5.88 -8.50
C CYS A 77 10.25 -7.25 -7.98
N ILE A 78 9.00 -7.67 -8.24
CA ILE A 78 8.47 -8.97 -7.81
C ILE A 78 8.11 -9.80 -9.03
N ASP A 79 8.70 -10.99 -9.15
CA ASP A 79 8.31 -11.94 -10.19
C ASP A 79 7.00 -12.62 -9.81
N GLN A 80 5.89 -12.09 -10.32
CA GLN A 80 4.53 -12.57 -10.04
C GLN A 80 4.27 -13.98 -10.58
N GLU A 81 5.11 -14.48 -11.50
CA GLU A 81 5.04 -15.85 -12.00
C GLU A 81 5.84 -16.84 -11.13
N ASN A 82 6.62 -16.34 -10.17
CA ASN A 82 7.38 -17.13 -9.22
C ASN A 82 6.72 -17.09 -7.84
N ILE A 83 5.97 -18.14 -7.50
CA ILE A 83 5.25 -18.26 -6.21
C ILE A 83 6.20 -18.08 -5.02
N GLY A 84 7.41 -18.64 -5.08
CA GLY A 84 8.40 -18.48 -4.03
C GLY A 84 8.85 -17.03 -3.83
N ASP A 85 8.93 -16.26 -4.92
CA ASP A 85 9.25 -14.84 -4.86
C ASP A 85 8.09 -14.01 -4.32
N VAL A 86 6.87 -14.27 -4.79
CA VAL A 86 5.65 -13.65 -4.26
C VAL A 86 5.54 -13.88 -2.75
N HIS A 87 5.74 -15.11 -2.28
CA HIS A 87 5.66 -15.45 -0.85
C HIS A 87 6.72 -14.71 -0.02
N ARG A 88 7.96 -14.60 -0.51
CA ARG A 88 9.02 -13.82 0.18
C ARG A 88 8.66 -12.34 0.27
N ASN A 89 8.16 -11.77 -0.83
CA ASN A 89 7.86 -10.34 -0.90
C ASN A 89 6.64 -9.97 -0.06
N ILE A 90 5.58 -10.79 -0.04
CA ILE A 90 4.43 -10.60 0.86
C ILE A 90 4.86 -10.43 2.32
N LYS A 91 5.80 -11.26 2.78
CA LYS A 91 6.35 -11.22 4.14
C LYS A 91 7.20 -9.98 4.42
N SER A 92 7.69 -9.32 3.36
CA SER A 92 8.64 -8.20 3.44
C SER A 92 8.04 -6.85 3.04
N MET A 93 6.79 -6.82 2.54
CA MET A 93 6.14 -5.61 2.02
C MET A 93 6.24 -4.43 2.99
N PHE A 94 5.84 -4.62 4.25
CA PHE A 94 5.91 -3.56 5.25
C PHE A 94 7.33 -3.01 5.41
N ALA A 95 8.33 -3.89 5.44
CA ALA A 95 9.73 -3.51 5.59
C ALA A 95 10.25 -2.72 4.38
N TYR A 96 9.84 -3.06 3.15
CA TYR A 96 10.23 -2.29 1.97
C TYR A 96 9.70 -0.85 2.02
N TYR A 97 8.45 -0.67 2.47
CA TYR A 97 7.89 0.66 2.64
C TYR A 97 8.50 1.41 3.82
N GLN A 98 8.71 0.73 4.95
CA GLN A 98 9.30 1.32 6.16
C GLN A 98 10.73 1.82 5.96
N HIS A 99 11.54 1.12 5.17
CA HIS A 99 12.93 1.50 4.91
C HIS A 99 13.11 2.38 3.67
N SER A 100 12.03 2.70 2.95
CA SER A 100 12.08 3.70 1.88
C SER A 100 12.32 5.10 2.43
N CYS A 101 13.03 5.94 1.68
CA CYS A 101 13.21 7.35 2.04
C CYS A 101 11.90 8.14 1.89
N VAL A 102 11.13 7.81 0.85
CA VAL A 102 9.84 8.41 0.55
C VAL A 102 8.99 7.43 -0.26
N CYS A 103 7.69 7.42 0.01
CA CYS A 103 6.70 6.72 -0.79
C CYS A 103 5.97 7.72 -1.70
N TYR A 104 5.97 7.48 -3.00
CA TYR A 104 5.12 8.20 -3.95
C TYR A 104 3.83 7.41 -4.12
N ALA A 105 2.72 7.94 -3.61
CA ALA A 105 1.39 7.37 -3.80
C ALA A 105 0.76 7.99 -5.05
N TYR A 106 0.65 7.19 -6.11
CA TYR A 106 0.06 7.59 -7.39
C TYR A 106 -1.42 7.19 -7.45
N LEU A 107 -2.29 8.20 -7.48
CA LEU A 107 -3.75 8.08 -7.49
C LEU A 107 -4.25 8.31 -8.91
N ALA A 108 -4.29 7.22 -9.68
CA ALA A 108 -4.64 7.23 -11.11
C ALA A 108 -6.08 7.68 -11.41
N ASP A 109 -6.94 7.71 -10.40
CA ASP A 109 -8.37 8.01 -10.48
C ASP A 109 -8.73 9.40 -9.89
N VAL A 110 -7.72 10.18 -9.53
CA VAL A 110 -7.90 11.55 -9.05
C VAL A 110 -7.59 12.54 -10.17
N ASP A 111 -8.50 13.49 -10.35
CA ASP A 111 -8.31 14.67 -11.19
C ASP A 111 -8.80 15.90 -10.41
N SER A 112 -7.90 16.62 -9.75
CA SER A 112 -8.26 17.73 -8.86
C SER A 112 -8.91 18.92 -9.57
N ASP A 113 -8.79 19.00 -10.90
CA ASP A 113 -9.33 20.09 -11.71
C ASP A 113 -10.68 19.73 -12.37
N ALA A 114 -11.10 18.46 -12.30
CA ALA A 114 -12.41 18.03 -12.82
C ALA A 114 -13.57 18.46 -11.88
N GLU A 115 -14.68 18.90 -12.48
CA GLU A 115 -15.92 19.15 -11.75
C GLU A 115 -16.58 17.82 -11.34
N LEU A 116 -17.06 17.75 -10.11
CA LEU A 116 -17.86 16.62 -9.63
C LEU A 116 -19.30 16.75 -10.13
N ASN A 117 -19.77 15.76 -10.87
CA ASN A 117 -21.21 15.56 -11.08
C ASN A 117 -21.81 15.07 -9.76
N ASP A 118 -22.30 16.01 -8.94
CA ASP A 118 -22.80 15.78 -7.59
C ASP A 118 -24.20 15.13 -7.58
N GLU A 119 -24.41 14.07 -8.37
CA GLU A 119 -25.71 13.40 -8.42
C GLU A 119 -25.92 12.38 -7.30
N LEU A 120 -24.89 12.00 -6.53
CA LEU A 120 -25.01 10.97 -5.49
C LEU A 120 -23.98 11.17 -4.35
N THR A 121 -24.31 11.98 -3.34
CA THR A 121 -23.94 11.65 -1.93
C THR A 121 -24.83 12.43 -0.95
N GLU A 122 -25.94 11.82 -0.53
CA GLU A 122 -26.59 12.12 0.75
C GLU A 122 -25.59 11.91 1.90
N TYR A 123 -25.64 12.77 2.93
CA TYR A 123 -24.84 12.77 4.16
C TYR A 123 -23.43 13.40 4.11
N GLU A 124 -23.24 14.54 3.44
CA GLU A 124 -22.13 15.43 3.80
C GLU A 124 -22.46 16.13 5.13
N SER A 125 -21.64 15.92 6.16
CA SER A 125 -21.75 16.69 7.41
C SER A 125 -21.33 18.14 7.14
N ASP A 126 -22.01 19.13 7.75
CA ASP A 126 -21.80 20.59 7.61
C ASP A 126 -20.35 21.10 7.90
N HIS A 127 -19.40 20.21 8.18
CA HIS A 127 -18.03 20.51 8.56
C HIS A 127 -16.95 19.92 7.63
N GLU A 128 -17.30 19.19 6.57
CA GLU A 128 -16.29 18.72 5.60
C GLU A 128 -15.92 19.79 4.56
N PRO A 129 -14.63 19.94 4.21
CA PRO A 129 -14.21 20.83 3.12
C PRO A 129 -14.87 20.43 1.80
N SER A 130 -15.49 21.39 1.12
CA SER A 130 -16.24 21.16 -0.12
C SER A 130 -15.42 21.27 -1.40
N SER A 131 -14.10 21.48 -1.32
CA SER A 131 -13.27 21.64 -2.53
C SER A 131 -13.27 20.37 -3.39
N PRO A 132 -13.35 20.47 -4.74
CA PRO A 132 -13.30 19.30 -5.64
C PRO A 132 -12.10 18.39 -5.38
N GLU A 133 -10.93 18.96 -5.13
CA GLU A 133 -9.71 18.23 -4.79
C GLU A 133 -9.87 17.34 -3.54
N PHE A 134 -10.44 17.88 -2.46
CA PHE A 134 -10.72 17.11 -1.24
C PHE A 134 -11.63 15.92 -1.55
N LYS A 135 -12.72 16.16 -2.28
CA LYS A 135 -13.71 15.13 -2.61
C LYS A 135 -13.11 14.04 -3.52
N HIS A 136 -12.35 14.39 -4.54
CA HIS A 136 -11.67 13.43 -5.42
C HIS A 136 -10.60 12.62 -4.68
N PHE A 137 -9.76 13.27 -3.89
CA PHE A 137 -8.76 12.58 -3.08
C PHE A 137 -9.42 11.57 -2.13
N LYS A 138 -10.40 12.01 -1.33
CA LYS A 138 -11.12 11.16 -0.36
C LYS A 138 -11.78 9.95 -1.04
N LYS A 139 -12.34 10.13 -2.24
CA LYS A 139 -13.05 9.09 -2.99
C LYS A 139 -12.12 8.13 -3.74
N SER A 140 -10.81 8.39 -3.78
CA SER A 140 -9.87 7.55 -4.53
C SER A 140 -9.93 6.08 -4.10
N GLU A 141 -10.00 5.20 -5.08
CA GLU A 141 -9.94 3.75 -4.92
C GLU A 141 -8.59 3.29 -4.33
N TRP A 142 -7.55 4.14 -4.35
CA TRP A 142 -6.29 3.87 -3.66
C TRP A 142 -6.50 3.64 -2.16
N HIS A 143 -7.38 4.40 -1.50
CA HIS A 143 -7.71 4.22 -0.08
C HIS A 143 -8.43 2.90 0.20
N ARG A 144 -9.08 2.33 -0.82
CA ARG A 144 -9.85 1.07 -0.74
C ARG A 144 -9.01 -0.15 -1.12
N ARG A 145 -7.79 -0.02 -1.64
CA ARG A 145 -6.96 -1.20 -1.96
C ARG A 145 -6.41 -1.84 -0.68
N GLY A 146 -6.41 -3.17 -0.57
CA GLY A 146 -5.89 -3.87 0.62
C GLY A 146 -4.43 -3.52 0.94
N TRP A 147 -3.53 -3.74 -0.02
CA TRP A 147 -2.09 -3.56 0.17
C TRP A 147 -1.68 -2.12 0.50
N THR A 148 -2.40 -1.10 -0.02
CA THR A 148 -2.12 0.31 0.26
C THR A 148 -2.24 0.67 1.75
N LEU A 149 -2.80 -0.20 2.59
CA LEU A 149 -2.77 -0.04 4.05
C LEU A 149 -1.34 0.04 4.59
N GLN A 150 -0.48 -0.88 4.17
CA GLN A 150 0.93 -0.88 4.58
C GLN A 150 1.67 0.26 3.89
N GLU A 151 1.34 0.54 2.64
CA GLU A 151 1.97 1.59 1.83
C GLU A 151 1.69 2.99 2.36
N LEU A 152 0.54 3.18 3.02
CA LEU A 152 0.16 4.41 3.72
C LEU A 152 0.91 4.57 5.05
N LEU A 153 0.99 3.50 5.84
CA LEU A 153 1.36 3.58 7.26
C LEU A 153 2.83 3.24 7.54
N ALA A 154 3.46 2.40 6.73
CA ALA A 154 4.83 1.96 6.95
C ALA A 154 5.89 3.03 6.63
N PRO A 155 5.80 3.80 5.51
CA PRO A 155 6.82 4.80 5.19
C PRO A 155 6.87 5.93 6.21
N GLN A 156 8.05 6.54 6.34
CA GLN A 156 8.21 7.77 7.11
C GLN A 156 7.45 8.92 6.44
N GLU A 157 7.66 9.09 5.14
CA GLU A 157 7.02 10.11 4.30
C GLU A 157 6.22 9.48 3.16
N VAL A 158 5.04 10.03 2.89
CA VAL A 158 4.22 9.67 1.72
C VAL A 158 3.79 10.95 1.03
N PHE A 159 4.11 11.06 -0.26
CA PHE A 159 3.72 12.15 -1.14
C PHE A 159 2.66 11.64 -2.11
N PHE A 160 1.54 12.36 -2.19
CA PHE A 160 0.43 12.00 -3.05
C PHE A 160 0.51 12.74 -4.38
N PHE A 161 0.25 12.02 -5.47
CA PHE A 161 0.21 12.55 -6.82
C PHE A 161 -1.06 12.06 -7.53
N GLU A 162 -1.75 12.95 -8.23
CA GLU A 162 -2.90 12.58 -9.08
C GLU A 162 -2.48 12.00 -10.44
N GLN A 163 -3.44 11.68 -11.30
CA GLN A 163 -3.21 11.07 -12.61
C GLN A 163 -2.23 11.86 -13.51
N SER A 164 -2.23 13.19 -13.39
CA SER A 164 -1.37 14.11 -14.16
C SER A 164 0.04 14.26 -13.58
N TRP A 165 0.35 13.57 -12.47
CA TRP A 165 1.53 13.79 -11.64
C TRP A 165 1.61 15.16 -10.95
N LYS A 166 0.48 15.88 -10.82
CA LYS A 166 0.37 17.04 -9.93
C LYS A 166 0.42 16.58 -8.48
N TYR A 167 1.24 17.28 -7.69
CA TYR A 167 1.43 17.00 -6.28
C TYR A 167 0.21 17.43 -5.45
N LEU A 168 -0.32 16.51 -4.66
CA LEU A 168 -1.51 16.72 -3.82
C LEU A 168 -1.16 16.94 -2.34
N GLY A 169 0.12 16.91 -1.94
CA GLY A 169 0.50 17.07 -0.53
C GLY A 169 1.02 15.78 0.12
N THR A 170 1.40 15.90 1.40
CA THR A 170 1.92 14.78 2.19
C THR A 170 0.82 14.07 2.97
N ARG A 171 1.10 12.86 3.47
CA ARG A 171 0.25 12.13 4.44
C ARG A 171 -0.15 12.99 5.63
N SER A 172 0.78 13.77 6.18
CA SER A 172 0.51 14.61 7.34
C SER A 172 -0.43 15.78 7.02
N VAL A 173 -0.28 16.38 5.83
CA VAL A 173 -1.16 17.48 5.36
C VAL A 173 -2.56 16.97 5.06
N ARG A 174 -2.69 15.76 4.48
CA ARG A 174 -3.96 15.12 4.10
C ARG A 174 -4.57 14.24 5.20
N ALA A 175 -4.13 14.39 6.46
CA ALA A 175 -4.51 13.45 7.52
C ALA A 175 -6.04 13.38 7.72
N ARG A 176 -6.74 14.52 7.63
CA ARG A 176 -8.19 14.58 7.76
C ARG A 176 -8.91 13.86 6.63
N GLU A 177 -8.50 14.10 5.38
CA GLU A 177 -8.99 13.40 4.19
C GLU A 177 -8.81 11.89 4.33
N ILE A 178 -7.61 11.47 4.73
CA ILE A 178 -7.25 10.06 4.87
C ILE A 178 -8.05 9.41 5.99
N GLN A 179 -8.23 10.07 7.13
CA GLN A 179 -9.09 9.58 8.22
C GLN A 179 -10.53 9.41 7.73
N SER A 180 -11.07 10.40 7.01
CA SER A 180 -12.43 10.34 6.47
C SER A 180 -12.59 9.20 5.45
N ALA A 181 -11.57 8.93 4.63
CA ALA A 181 -11.59 7.85 3.65
C ALA A 181 -11.38 6.44 4.24
N THR A 182 -10.59 6.31 5.32
CA THR A 182 -10.09 5.01 5.80
C THR A 182 -10.54 4.62 7.21
N GLY A 183 -11.00 5.59 8.00
CA GLY A 183 -11.28 5.40 9.43
C GLY A 183 -10.05 5.30 10.33
N ILE A 184 -8.84 5.48 9.79
CA ILE A 184 -7.60 5.47 10.59
C ILE A 184 -7.48 6.83 11.30
N PRO A 185 -7.20 6.86 12.62
CA PRO A 185 -7.04 8.11 13.36
C PRO A 185 -5.97 9.06 12.79
N GLU A 186 -6.25 10.37 12.79
CA GLU A 186 -5.33 11.41 12.29
C GLU A 186 -3.94 11.37 12.98
N ASP A 187 -3.89 11.07 14.27
CA ASP A 187 -2.65 10.99 15.04
C ASP A 187 -1.77 9.80 14.62
N VAL A 188 -2.37 8.68 14.24
CA VAL A 188 -1.68 7.52 13.63
C VAL A 188 -1.20 7.89 12.22
N ILE A 189 -2.04 8.53 11.40
CA ILE A 189 -1.69 8.96 10.04
C ILE A 189 -0.51 9.95 10.06
N GLN A 190 -0.48 10.86 11.04
CA GLN A 190 0.61 11.82 11.21
C GLN A 190 1.86 11.22 11.88
N GLY A 191 1.83 9.95 12.29
CA GLY A 191 2.94 9.29 12.99
C GLY A 191 3.16 9.77 14.43
N LYS A 192 2.21 10.51 15.02
CA LYS A 192 2.25 10.94 16.42
C LYS A 192 2.02 9.76 17.37
N THR A 193 1.11 8.86 16.98
CA THR A 193 0.85 7.60 17.68
C THR A 193 1.44 6.46 16.87
N ARG A 194 2.26 5.61 17.51
CA ARG A 194 2.83 4.44 16.81
C ARG A 194 1.72 3.43 16.54
N ILE A 195 1.74 2.82 15.36
CA ILE A 195 0.77 1.80 14.95
C ILE A 195 0.60 0.74 16.04
N HIS A 196 1.70 0.20 16.57
CA HIS A 196 1.69 -0.89 17.55
C HIS A 196 1.24 -0.50 18.97
N ASP A 197 1.05 0.81 19.23
CA ASP A 197 0.47 1.31 20.49
C ASP A 197 -1.07 1.33 20.43
N VAL A 198 -1.64 1.23 19.22
CA VAL A 198 -3.09 1.09 19.00
C VAL A 198 -3.54 -0.35 19.25
N ASN A 199 -4.71 -0.50 19.87
CA ASN A 199 -5.33 -1.80 20.14
C ASN A 199 -5.42 -2.66 18.86
N VAL A 200 -5.08 -3.94 18.98
CA VAL A 200 -5.13 -4.91 17.87
C VAL A 200 -6.48 -4.91 17.13
N LYS A 201 -7.61 -4.74 17.85
CA LYS A 201 -8.95 -4.77 17.24
C LYS A 201 -9.18 -3.60 16.28
N GLU A 202 -8.68 -2.43 16.66
CA GLU A 202 -8.76 -1.23 15.84
C GLU A 202 -7.79 -1.33 14.66
N ARG A 203 -6.56 -1.81 14.90
CA ARG A 203 -5.63 -2.11 13.79
C ARG A 203 -6.20 -3.08 12.76
N MET A 204 -6.89 -4.13 13.22
CA MET A 204 -7.58 -5.09 12.35
C MET A 204 -8.76 -4.44 11.61
N SER A 205 -9.46 -3.48 12.19
CA SER A 205 -10.61 -2.83 11.55
C SER A 205 -10.20 -2.00 10.32
N TRP A 206 -8.95 -1.55 10.24
CA TRP A 206 -8.43 -0.75 9.12
C TRP A 206 -8.37 -1.50 7.77
N SER A 207 -8.57 -2.83 7.75
CA SER A 207 -8.73 -3.60 6.51
C SER A 207 -10.18 -3.84 6.09
N THR A 208 -11.17 -3.47 6.91
CA THR A 208 -12.59 -3.81 6.67
C THR A 208 -13.21 -3.13 5.45
N LEU A 209 -12.84 -1.87 5.18
CA LEU A 209 -13.33 -1.11 4.03
C LEU A 209 -12.50 -1.33 2.76
N ARG A 210 -11.50 -2.21 2.83
CA ARG A 210 -10.56 -2.45 1.75
C ARG A 210 -10.95 -3.66 0.91
N VAL A 211 -10.52 -3.66 -0.34
CA VAL A 211 -10.81 -4.64 -1.39
C VAL A 211 -9.50 -5.21 -1.91
N THR A 212 -9.47 -6.54 -2.08
CA THR A 212 -8.30 -7.26 -2.57
C THR A 212 -8.63 -8.09 -3.80
N SER A 213 -7.64 -8.28 -4.68
CA SER A 213 -7.80 -9.13 -5.87
C SER A 213 -7.76 -10.61 -5.50
N LYS A 214 -6.90 -10.98 -4.55
CA LYS A 214 -6.86 -12.33 -3.97
C LYS A 214 -7.50 -12.26 -2.59
N ALA A 215 -8.48 -13.11 -2.32
CA ALA A 215 -9.27 -13.03 -1.11
C ALA A 215 -8.41 -13.07 0.18
N PRO A 216 -7.39 -13.96 0.32
CA PRO A 216 -6.53 -13.99 1.51
C PRO A 216 -5.71 -12.72 1.78
N ASP A 217 -5.49 -11.87 0.78
CA ASP A 217 -4.79 -10.59 0.99
C ASP A 217 -5.52 -9.66 1.95
N GLN A 218 -6.82 -9.87 2.20
CA GLN A 218 -7.58 -9.13 3.22
C GLN A 218 -6.96 -9.32 4.61
N ALA A 219 -6.36 -10.49 4.86
CA ALA A 219 -5.58 -10.77 6.06
C ALA A 219 -4.09 -10.42 5.87
N TYR A 220 -3.50 -10.71 4.71
CA TYR A 220 -2.05 -10.52 4.53
C TYR A 220 -1.63 -9.06 4.50
N CYS A 221 -2.53 -8.15 4.08
CA CYS A 221 -2.30 -6.72 4.17
C CYS A 221 -2.16 -6.20 5.62
N LEU A 222 -2.47 -7.02 6.64
CA LEU A 222 -2.30 -6.69 8.06
C LEU A 222 -0.97 -7.16 8.66
N PHE A 223 -0.11 -7.90 7.95
CA PHE A 223 1.12 -8.48 8.52
C PHE A 223 1.99 -7.46 9.27
N GLY A 224 2.43 -6.41 8.56
CA GLY A 224 3.23 -5.37 9.16
C GLY A 224 2.48 -4.50 10.18
N ILE A 225 1.18 -4.27 9.96
CA ILE A 225 0.32 -3.52 10.88
C ILE A 225 0.23 -4.23 12.25
N LEU A 226 0.12 -5.55 12.22
CA LEU A 226 0.04 -6.38 13.42
C LEU A 226 1.41 -6.78 13.97
N GLY A 227 2.48 -6.60 13.19
CA GLY A 227 3.83 -7.04 13.55
C GLY A 227 3.92 -8.56 13.61
N VAL A 228 3.31 -9.25 12.65
CA VAL A 228 3.29 -10.71 12.54
C VAL A 228 3.53 -11.14 11.10
N THR A 229 3.89 -12.40 10.91
CA THR A 229 4.06 -12.99 9.59
C THR A 229 3.66 -14.45 9.64
N MET A 230 3.05 -14.93 8.56
CA MET A 230 2.77 -16.34 8.34
C MET A 230 2.98 -16.68 6.86
N GLU A 231 3.09 -17.98 6.53
CA GLU A 231 3.23 -18.40 5.13
C GLU A 231 1.94 -18.11 4.35
N PRO A 232 2.01 -17.35 3.24
CA PRO A 232 0.84 -17.12 2.39
C PRO A 232 0.31 -18.42 1.80
N ASP A 233 -1.01 -18.56 1.75
CA ASP A 233 -1.73 -19.66 1.12
C ASP A 233 -2.92 -19.10 0.34
N TYR A 234 -2.77 -18.99 -0.98
CA TYR A 234 -3.85 -18.48 -1.84
C TYR A 234 -4.95 -19.49 -2.17
N SER A 235 -4.88 -20.71 -1.63
CA SER A 235 -5.96 -21.70 -1.74
C SER A 235 -7.00 -21.60 -0.62
N GLU A 236 -6.72 -20.81 0.43
CA GLU A 236 -7.60 -20.65 1.57
C GLU A 236 -8.68 -19.57 1.35
N ASP A 237 -9.78 -19.66 2.10
CA ASP A 237 -10.77 -18.60 2.15
C ASP A 237 -10.36 -17.47 3.13
N VAL A 238 -11.04 -16.32 3.02
CA VAL A 238 -10.77 -15.14 3.87
C VAL A 238 -10.85 -15.48 5.36
N LYS A 239 -11.84 -16.27 5.77
CA LYS A 239 -12.07 -16.62 7.17
C LYS A 239 -10.90 -17.44 7.74
N THR A 240 -10.40 -18.38 6.95
CA THR A 240 -9.26 -19.23 7.28
C THR A 240 -7.99 -18.40 7.39
N ALA A 241 -7.76 -17.48 6.44
CA ALA A 241 -6.65 -16.54 6.48
C ALA A 241 -6.66 -15.68 7.77
N PHE A 242 -7.81 -15.14 8.17
CA PHE A 242 -7.94 -14.36 9.41
C PHE A 242 -7.76 -15.20 10.68
N ASN A 243 -8.23 -16.46 10.69
CA ASN A 243 -8.01 -17.35 11.82
C ASN A 243 -6.51 -17.61 12.03
N ARG A 244 -5.78 -17.92 10.95
CA ARG A 244 -4.32 -18.12 10.99
C ARG A 244 -3.59 -16.83 11.39
N LEU A 245 -4.03 -15.67 10.90
CA LEU A 245 -3.48 -14.38 11.31
C LEU A 245 -3.64 -14.16 12.81
N ARG A 246 -4.81 -14.46 13.36
CA ARG A 246 -5.09 -14.38 14.81
C ARG A 246 -4.20 -15.33 15.59
N GLU A 247 -4.06 -16.58 15.14
CA GLU A 247 -3.19 -17.57 15.78
C GLU A 247 -1.72 -17.13 15.77
N ALA A 248 -1.24 -16.58 14.64
CA ALA A 248 0.10 -16.01 14.53
C ALA A 248 0.31 -14.85 15.51
N TYR A 249 -0.69 -13.98 15.67
CA TYR A 249 -0.65 -12.88 16.64
C TYR A 249 -0.63 -13.38 18.09
N ILE A 250 -1.49 -14.33 18.45
CA ILE A 250 -1.51 -14.93 19.79
C ILE A 250 -0.16 -15.58 20.11
N LYS A 251 0.42 -16.29 19.14
CA LYS A 251 1.74 -16.93 19.29
C LYS A 251 2.86 -15.91 19.48
N GLN A 252 2.82 -14.80 18.75
CA GLN A 252 3.83 -13.75 18.82
C GLN A 252 3.71 -12.88 20.08
N TYR A 253 2.48 -12.64 20.55
CA TYR A 253 2.18 -11.72 21.66
C TYR A 253 1.23 -12.37 22.70
N PRO A 254 1.64 -13.46 23.38
CA PRO A 254 0.75 -14.22 24.26
C PRO A 254 0.12 -13.37 25.37
N ASP A 255 0.90 -12.49 26.02
CA ASP A 255 0.42 -11.66 27.14
C ASP A 255 -0.58 -10.58 26.68
N LYS A 256 -0.31 -9.95 25.52
CA LYS A 256 -1.23 -8.94 24.93
C LYS A 256 -2.51 -9.61 24.45
N ALA A 257 -2.39 -10.79 23.84
CA ALA A 257 -3.53 -11.53 23.31
C ALA A 257 -4.51 -11.98 24.41
N ILE A 258 -4.01 -12.39 25.57
CA ILE A 258 -4.86 -12.70 26.73
C ILE A 258 -5.71 -11.47 27.12
N ILE A 259 -5.12 -10.28 27.15
CA ILE A 259 -5.82 -9.04 27.53
C ILE A 259 -6.80 -8.58 26.45
N GLU A 260 -6.41 -8.68 25.18
CA GLU A 260 -7.15 -8.14 24.02
C GLU A 260 -8.29 -9.07 23.56
N PHE A 261 -8.10 -10.39 23.59
CA PHE A 261 -9.07 -11.38 23.13
C PHE A 261 -9.93 -12.01 24.24
N ALA A 262 -9.53 -11.95 25.52
CA ALA A 262 -10.42 -12.36 26.62
C ALA A 262 -11.62 -11.42 26.83
N LYS A 263 -11.60 -10.22 26.23
CA LYS A 263 -12.65 -9.19 26.37
C LYS A 263 -13.65 -9.12 25.21
N GLY A 264 -13.77 -10.11 24.33
CA GLY A 264 -14.91 -10.11 23.40
C GLY A 264 -14.78 -11.03 22.20
N THR A 265 -15.79 -11.88 22.07
CA THR A 265 -16.10 -12.81 20.98
C THR A 265 -16.05 -12.11 19.62
N PHE A 266 -15.12 -12.51 18.76
CA PHE A 266 -15.12 -12.14 17.35
C PHE A 266 -16.39 -12.70 16.69
N LYS A 267 -17.23 -11.83 16.13
CA LYS A 267 -18.14 -12.19 15.02
C LYS A 267 -17.50 -11.65 13.75
N VAL A 268 -17.06 -12.54 12.87
CA VAL A 268 -16.69 -12.17 11.50
C VAL A 268 -17.99 -11.72 10.82
N VAL A 269 -18.06 -10.47 10.39
CA VAL A 269 -19.19 -9.97 9.59
C VAL A 269 -19.12 -10.67 8.23
N GLN A 270 -20.25 -11.27 7.83
CA GLN A 270 -20.45 -11.96 6.56
C GLN A 270 -20.58 -10.98 5.41
#